data_AF-A0A7Y5G9Y5-F1
#
_entry.id   AF-A0A7Y5G9Y5-F1
#
_cell.length_a   1.000
_cell.length_b   1.000
_cell.length_c   1.000
_cell.angle_alpha   90.00
_cell.angle_beta   90.00
_cell.angle_gamma   90.00
#
_symmetry.space_group_name_H-M   'P 1'
#
loop_
_entity.id
_entity.type
_entity.pdbx_description
1 polymer ?
#
loop_
_entity_poly.entity_id
_entity_poly.type
_entity_poly.pdbx_seq_one_letter_code
_entity_poly.pdbx_strand_id
1 'polypeptide(L)'
;MIRELINFTEKLPDDIFTLGLKPSEGLHVLVELDHQGKIKSQKMEFYDGKGEITAFLKKCIPYEVNSAYITMNKALDAKKKIHSCSPFVLAFKKQTFKEVKARIHDYFENARKTCFNEDESRLINLSMQFESFCKDHLFKSEVAEYLKKPTKQEEKTKTLPSAMMKDGHYLNVYLTNPAIEEYRQAHQRYLQDGVFNTNEYNQSFDDQTFGLNGYQNGLNVKKPFLLHLSAPFYCGIGGRISISDAFALYNFQRLQQDNKILPNPLPIFIDDRELNQDVIRIFEADRKIGFAEIVTKLLEKHKKDLSNYYLLNFVGGEVKDFDFVPMFNYNLNMKLIYLFPLGKPDETLRTIFEFERTIIQKMFNNALVQYSGKTESYNLKYFSEIDPGYCKNQATYLLALKYRQAIYDYIYKSKKHSISAQMFGDILQSLTLEDIRLDDNHTEEYSIKEKLDIWFSLNHHFDPNNSNFRGHFMPTKIPELIEKTREVANNDSHLSTDEEFAFIAGQVIYFLLSKSEAGEKSHALLEPFLQKAKCELFQTAIANTIARYKHAISFGKGRFEKLSSEVLGYKTNVNLQDLLPFMLAGYFATSVIYEKADKN
;
A
#
# COMPACT_ATOMS: atom_id res chain seq x y z
N MET A 1 -3.75 11.79 15.91
CA MET A 1 -2.93 11.93 14.69
C MET A 1 -2.00 13.13 14.75
N ILE A 2 -2.49 14.37 14.58
CA ILE A 2 -1.63 15.58 14.48
C ILE A 2 -0.59 15.67 15.60
N ARG A 3 -1.01 15.50 16.86
CA ARG A 3 -0.10 15.51 18.02
C ARG A 3 1.02 14.46 17.92
N GLU A 4 0.72 13.27 17.41
CA GLU A 4 1.72 12.21 17.26
C GLU A 4 2.68 12.45 16.09
N LEU A 5 2.22 13.08 15.01
CA LEU A 5 3.12 13.52 13.94
C LEU A 5 4.11 14.58 14.44
N ILE A 6 3.63 15.53 15.25
CA ILE A 6 4.46 16.54 15.90
C ILE A 6 5.49 15.86 16.81
N ASN A 7 5.03 15.01 17.74
CA ASN A 7 5.89 14.28 18.67
C ASN A 7 6.95 13.43 17.94
N PHE A 8 6.55 12.75 16.86
CA PHE A 8 7.44 11.96 16.02
C PHE A 8 8.54 12.85 15.44
N THR A 9 8.16 13.97 14.80
CA THR A 9 9.11 14.84 14.10
C THR A 9 10.06 15.57 15.02
N GLU A 10 9.58 16.11 16.15
CA GLU A 10 10.40 16.85 17.11
C GLU A 10 11.50 16.00 17.77
N LYS A 11 11.34 14.67 17.75
CA LYS A 11 12.28 13.72 18.36
C LYS A 11 13.29 13.15 17.38
N LEU A 12 13.17 13.47 16.09
CA LEU A 12 14.13 13.04 15.10
C LEU A 12 15.40 13.88 15.20
N PRO A 13 16.60 13.27 15.10
CA PRO A 13 17.83 14.03 15.02
C PRO A 13 17.94 14.84 13.72
N ASP A 14 18.65 15.97 13.78
CA ASP A 14 18.76 16.94 12.69
C ASP A 14 19.28 16.35 11.37
N ASP A 15 20.13 15.31 11.44
CA ASP A 15 20.71 14.67 10.25
C ASP A 15 19.61 14.06 9.36
N ILE A 16 18.52 13.56 9.95
CA ILE A 16 17.42 12.92 9.23
C ILE A 16 16.75 13.88 8.23
N PHE A 17 16.60 15.16 8.58
CA PHE A 17 15.95 16.13 7.70
C PHE A 17 16.72 16.43 6.42
N THR A 18 17.99 16.02 6.36
CA THR A 18 18.84 16.13 5.17
C THR A 18 18.94 14.84 4.37
N LEU A 19 18.56 13.70 4.96
CA LEU A 19 18.67 12.38 4.33
C LEU A 19 17.82 12.30 3.07
N GLY A 20 18.39 11.75 2.02
CA GLY A 20 17.68 11.45 0.80
C GLY A 20 17.34 12.63 -0.11
N LEU A 21 17.68 13.85 0.30
CA LEU A 21 17.51 15.03 -0.53
C LEU A 21 18.43 15.01 -1.74
N LYS A 22 17.94 15.57 -2.84
CA LYS A 22 18.67 15.73 -4.09
C LYS A 22 18.52 17.19 -4.56
N PRO A 23 19.53 17.75 -5.23
CA PRO A 23 19.37 19.04 -5.87
C PRO A 23 18.33 18.95 -6.99
N SER A 24 17.63 20.05 -7.26
CA SER A 24 16.75 20.17 -8.42
C SER A 24 17.48 19.94 -9.75
N GLU A 25 16.78 19.45 -10.76
CA GLU A 25 17.39 19.27 -12.10
C GLU A 25 17.69 20.63 -12.73
N GLY A 26 18.94 20.86 -13.13
CA GLY A 26 19.35 22.09 -13.80
C GLY A 26 20.74 22.59 -13.41
N LEU A 27 20.97 23.89 -13.60
CA LEU A 27 22.26 24.53 -13.35
C LEU A 27 22.29 25.09 -11.92
N HIS A 28 23.29 24.70 -11.14
CA HIS A 28 23.57 25.22 -9.81
C HIS A 28 24.80 26.11 -9.85
N VAL A 29 24.70 27.32 -9.31
CA VAL A 29 25.75 28.33 -9.34
C VAL A 29 26.01 28.82 -7.91
N LEU A 30 27.22 28.59 -7.40
CA LEU A 30 27.71 29.17 -6.16
C LEU A 30 28.48 30.46 -6.47
N VAL A 31 28.10 31.56 -5.85
CA VAL A 31 28.71 32.88 -6.05
C VAL A 31 29.17 33.46 -4.73
N GLU A 32 30.41 33.91 -4.67
CA GLU A 32 30.96 34.69 -3.57
C GLU A 32 31.30 36.09 -4.09
N LEU A 33 30.83 37.12 -3.38
CA LEU A 33 31.11 38.52 -3.67
C LEU A 33 32.19 39.08 -2.73
N ASP A 34 32.97 40.05 -3.19
CA ASP A 34 33.87 40.84 -2.35
C ASP A 34 33.11 41.97 -1.63
N HIS A 35 33.84 42.76 -0.82
CA HIS A 35 33.25 43.89 -0.07
C HIS A 35 32.68 45.02 -0.97
N GLN A 36 33.03 45.04 -2.26
CA GLN A 36 32.52 46.00 -3.24
C GLN A 36 31.36 45.41 -4.07
N GLY A 37 30.89 44.19 -3.77
CA GLY A 37 29.85 43.50 -4.52
C GLY A 37 30.32 42.89 -5.85
N LYS A 38 31.63 42.83 -6.10
CA LYS A 38 32.19 42.19 -7.31
C LYS A 38 32.41 40.69 -7.08
N ILE A 39 32.46 39.92 -8.16
CA ILE A 39 32.65 38.48 -8.10
C ILE A 39 34.05 38.16 -7.57
N LYS A 40 34.11 37.53 -6.39
CA LYS A 40 35.33 36.95 -5.82
C LYS A 40 35.51 35.50 -6.28
N SER A 41 34.43 34.72 -6.28
CA SER A 41 34.44 33.37 -6.85
C SER A 41 33.08 33.01 -7.44
N GLN A 42 33.09 32.24 -8.53
CA GLN A 42 31.90 31.70 -9.16
C GLN A 42 32.20 30.29 -9.63
N LYS A 43 31.39 29.33 -9.21
CA LYS A 43 31.48 27.92 -9.62
C LYS A 43 30.10 27.44 -9.99
N MET A 44 30.01 26.58 -11.01
CA MET A 44 28.74 26.04 -11.45
C MET A 44 28.85 24.60 -11.88
N GLU A 45 27.76 23.87 -11.74
CA GLU A 45 27.62 22.50 -12.20
C GLU A 45 26.19 22.26 -12.65
N PHE A 46 26.04 21.51 -13.74
CA PHE A 46 24.75 21.10 -14.25
C PHE A 46 24.40 19.70 -13.75
N TYR A 47 23.19 19.53 -13.23
CA TYR A 47 22.63 18.25 -12.80
C TYR A 47 21.46 17.84 -13.70
N ASP A 48 21.53 16.67 -14.32
CA ASP A 48 20.51 16.17 -15.25
C ASP A 48 19.44 15.30 -14.56
N GLY A 49 19.45 15.22 -13.23
CA GLY A 49 18.59 14.34 -12.44
C GLY A 49 19.07 12.89 -12.34
N LYS A 50 20.18 12.55 -13.00
CA LYS A 50 20.74 11.20 -13.08
C LYS A 50 22.20 11.19 -12.62
N GLY A 51 22.73 9.99 -12.38
CA GLY A 51 24.12 9.82 -11.96
C GLY A 51 24.38 10.16 -10.49
N GLU A 52 25.65 10.12 -10.12
CA GLU A 52 26.13 10.39 -8.77
C GLU A 52 26.11 11.89 -8.46
N ILE A 53 25.67 12.24 -7.24
CA ILE A 53 25.67 13.63 -6.78
C ILE A 53 27.08 13.99 -6.32
N THR A 54 27.74 14.87 -7.06
CA THR A 54 29.11 15.33 -6.78
C THR A 54 29.20 16.10 -5.45
N ALA A 55 30.42 16.29 -4.95
CA ALA A 55 30.65 17.08 -3.74
C ALA A 55 30.16 18.54 -3.89
N PHE A 56 30.24 19.11 -5.10
CA PHE A 56 29.73 20.46 -5.38
C PHE A 56 28.20 20.51 -5.27
N LEU A 57 27.50 19.56 -5.89
CA LEU A 57 26.05 19.48 -5.81
C LEU A 57 25.55 19.18 -4.38
N LYS A 58 26.24 18.32 -3.64
CA LYS A 58 25.98 18.09 -2.20
C LYS A 58 26.10 19.38 -1.39
N LYS A 59 27.06 20.25 -1.71
CA LYS A 59 27.21 21.56 -1.07
C LYS A 59 26.06 22.52 -1.39
N CYS A 60 25.35 22.34 -2.51
CA CYS A 60 24.22 23.18 -2.90
C CYS A 60 22.92 22.84 -2.13
N ILE A 61 22.74 21.58 -1.71
CA ILE A 61 21.50 21.10 -1.08
C ILE A 61 21.08 21.95 0.13
N PRO A 62 21.96 22.28 1.10
CA PRO A 62 21.56 23.10 2.24
C PRO A 62 21.01 24.49 1.85
N TYR A 63 21.56 25.12 0.81
CA TYR A 63 21.08 26.43 0.35
C TYR A 63 19.70 26.32 -0.31
N GLU A 64 19.48 25.29 -1.10
CA GLU A 64 18.20 25.03 -1.77
C GLU A 64 17.10 24.72 -0.76
N VAL A 65 17.39 23.86 0.22
CA VAL A 65 16.46 23.53 1.32
C VAL A 65 16.03 24.78 2.08
N ASN A 66 16.98 25.62 2.47
CA ASN A 66 16.72 26.85 3.22
C ASN A 66 16.35 28.04 2.32
N SER A 67 15.85 27.77 1.12
CA SER A 67 15.26 28.77 0.23
C SER A 67 14.02 28.27 -0.49
N ALA A 68 13.54 27.06 -0.16
CA ALA A 68 12.35 26.47 -0.75
C ALA A 68 11.08 27.14 -0.21
N TYR A 69 10.20 27.55 -1.12
CA TYR A 69 8.87 28.05 -0.78
C TYR A 69 7.92 26.89 -0.44
N ILE A 70 6.92 27.14 0.42
CA ILE A 70 6.01 26.07 0.90
C ILE A 70 5.05 25.60 -0.20
N THR A 71 4.42 26.55 -0.91
CA THR A 71 3.57 26.27 -2.08
C THR A 71 3.72 27.41 -3.08
N MET A 72 3.38 27.19 -4.35
CA MET A 72 3.42 28.26 -5.37
C MET A 72 2.59 29.49 -4.98
N ASN A 73 1.57 29.35 -4.14
CA ASN A 73 0.77 30.47 -3.65
C ASN A 73 1.46 31.28 -2.55
N LYS A 74 2.50 30.72 -1.93
CA LYS A 74 3.33 31.33 -0.89
C LYS A 74 4.72 31.73 -1.43
N ALA A 75 4.88 31.81 -2.75
CA ALA A 75 6.09 32.34 -3.36
C ALA A 75 6.18 33.86 -3.11
N LEU A 76 7.38 34.37 -2.82
CA LEU A 76 7.62 35.80 -2.60
C LEU A 76 7.56 36.63 -3.89
N ASP A 77 7.53 35.93 -5.03
CA ASP A 77 7.30 36.52 -6.34
C ASP A 77 5.81 36.49 -6.73
N ALA A 78 5.17 37.65 -6.85
CA ALA A 78 3.73 37.74 -7.10
C ALA A 78 3.24 37.06 -8.40
N LYS A 79 4.08 36.96 -9.44
CA LYS A 79 3.76 36.22 -10.69
C LYS A 79 4.31 34.80 -10.71
N LYS A 80 4.93 34.33 -9.62
CA LYS A 80 5.30 32.94 -9.42
C LYS A 80 6.30 32.42 -10.47
N LYS A 81 7.25 33.26 -10.84
CA LYS A 81 8.32 32.97 -11.82
C LYS A 81 9.68 32.76 -11.15
N ILE A 82 9.91 33.42 -10.02
CA ILE A 82 11.03 33.13 -9.12
C ILE A 82 10.54 32.15 -8.05
N HIS A 83 11.28 31.06 -7.88
CA HIS A 83 10.93 29.84 -7.17
C HIS A 83 11.84 29.66 -5.93
N SER A 84 12.21 30.76 -5.29
CA SER A 84 12.90 30.79 -4.00
C SER A 84 12.15 31.70 -3.03
N CYS A 85 12.46 31.60 -1.75
CA CYS A 85 11.97 32.47 -0.68
C CYS A 85 13.11 33.08 0.15
N SER A 86 14.33 33.09 -0.38
CA SER A 86 15.52 33.57 0.33
C SER A 86 16.09 34.84 -0.31
N PRO A 87 16.52 35.83 0.50
CA PRO A 87 17.20 37.05 0.03
C PRO A 87 18.63 36.78 -0.47
N PHE A 88 19.08 35.52 -0.47
CA PHE A 88 20.39 35.06 -0.90
C PHE A 88 20.33 34.02 -2.03
N VAL A 89 19.14 33.75 -2.58
CA VAL A 89 18.95 32.78 -3.67
C VAL A 89 18.08 33.37 -4.75
N LEU A 90 18.47 33.12 -6.00
CA LEU A 90 17.63 33.31 -7.17
C LEU A 90 17.44 31.95 -7.85
N ALA A 91 16.24 31.40 -7.76
CA ALA A 91 15.86 30.13 -8.38
C ALA A 91 14.72 30.33 -9.39
N PHE A 92 14.82 29.78 -10.60
CA PHE A 92 13.71 29.82 -11.59
C PHE A 92 13.90 28.77 -12.69
N LYS A 93 12.82 28.44 -13.43
CA LYS A 93 12.91 27.50 -14.57
C LYS A 93 13.42 28.20 -15.83
N LYS A 94 14.21 27.52 -16.67
CA LYS A 94 14.75 28.07 -17.93
C LYS A 94 13.69 28.80 -18.74
N GLN A 95 12.50 28.21 -18.92
CA GLN A 95 11.43 28.80 -19.71
C GLN A 95 10.93 30.18 -19.22
N THR A 96 11.08 30.50 -17.93
CA THR A 96 10.60 31.76 -17.34
C THR A 96 11.66 32.86 -17.29
N PHE A 97 12.89 32.61 -17.76
CA PHE A 97 14.02 33.53 -17.56
C PHE A 97 13.77 34.96 -18.05
N LYS A 98 13.04 35.12 -19.16
CA LYS A 98 12.71 36.44 -19.72
C LYS A 98 11.83 37.26 -18.79
N GLU A 99 10.87 36.60 -18.15
CA GLU A 99 9.97 37.22 -17.18
C GLU A 99 10.73 37.55 -15.90
N VAL A 100 11.63 36.66 -15.45
CA VAL A 100 12.41 36.82 -14.22
C VAL A 100 13.22 38.11 -14.20
N LYS A 101 13.86 38.50 -15.32
CA LYS A 101 14.67 39.73 -15.40
C LYS A 101 13.94 40.97 -14.90
N ALA A 102 12.65 41.10 -15.24
CA ALA A 102 11.83 42.24 -14.84
C ALA A 102 11.35 42.19 -13.38
N ARG A 103 11.59 41.08 -12.68
CA ARG A 103 11.01 40.77 -11.37
C ARG A 103 12.04 40.66 -10.25
N ILE A 104 13.33 40.64 -10.59
CA ILE A 104 14.42 40.47 -9.63
C ILE A 104 14.32 41.50 -8.50
N HIS A 105 14.04 42.77 -8.83
CA HIS A 105 13.94 43.82 -7.83
C HIS A 105 12.83 43.55 -6.81
N ASP A 106 11.59 43.45 -7.29
CA ASP A 106 10.40 43.22 -6.47
C ASP A 106 10.56 41.95 -5.61
N TYR A 107 11.14 40.89 -6.19
CA TYR A 107 11.40 39.65 -5.47
C TYR A 107 12.37 39.86 -4.30
N PHE A 108 13.53 40.46 -4.53
CA PHE A 108 14.52 40.65 -3.47
C PHE A 108 14.04 41.66 -2.42
N GLU A 109 13.26 42.66 -2.81
CA GLU A 109 12.60 43.57 -1.87
C GLU A 109 11.65 42.81 -0.94
N ASN A 110 10.76 41.98 -1.50
CA ASN A 110 9.87 41.14 -0.71
C ASN A 110 10.61 40.13 0.16
N ALA A 111 11.68 39.51 -0.37
CA ALA A 111 12.51 38.57 0.36
C ALA A 111 13.17 39.21 1.58
N ARG A 112 13.73 40.41 1.44
CA ARG A 112 14.30 41.15 2.58
C ARG A 112 13.24 41.53 3.61
N LYS A 113 12.09 42.04 3.18
CA LYS A 113 10.96 42.41 4.08
C LYS A 113 10.45 41.23 4.89
N THR A 114 10.48 40.03 4.31
CA THR A 114 9.95 38.81 4.96
C THR A 114 11.01 38.12 5.83
N CYS A 115 12.28 38.13 5.40
CA CYS A 115 13.32 37.27 5.99
C CYS A 115 14.28 38.00 6.94
N PHE A 116 14.24 39.33 7.00
CA PHE A 116 15.14 40.11 7.85
C PHE A 116 14.40 41.08 8.77
N ASN A 117 15.03 41.36 9.90
CA ASN A 117 14.70 42.48 10.75
C ASN A 117 15.48 43.73 10.31
N GLU A 118 14.98 44.92 10.67
CA GLU A 118 15.59 46.20 10.26
C GLU A 118 17.02 46.40 10.78
N ASP A 119 17.39 45.74 11.88
CA ASP A 119 18.71 45.81 12.51
C ASP A 119 19.77 44.91 11.82
N GLU A 120 19.38 44.00 10.93
CA GLU A 120 20.28 43.09 10.21
C GLU A 120 20.99 43.75 9.00
N SER A 121 21.47 44.98 9.19
CA SER A 121 22.03 45.85 8.13
C SER A 121 23.10 45.16 7.26
N ARG A 122 23.94 44.28 7.84
CA ARG A 122 24.95 43.52 7.09
C ARG A 122 24.32 42.57 6.08
N LEU A 123 23.32 41.78 6.50
CA LEU A 123 22.65 40.80 5.65
C LEU A 123 21.80 41.49 4.58
N ILE A 124 21.15 42.60 4.96
CA ILE A 124 20.42 43.46 4.04
C ILE A 124 21.35 44.00 2.95
N ASN A 125 22.50 44.57 3.31
CA ASN A 125 23.48 45.09 2.35
C ASN A 125 23.99 43.98 1.41
N LEU A 126 24.32 42.82 1.98
CA LEU A 126 24.78 41.66 1.22
C LEU A 126 23.72 41.17 0.22
N SER A 127 22.43 41.16 0.60
CA SER A 127 21.32 40.87 -0.30
C SER A 127 21.18 41.91 -1.42
N MET A 128 21.38 43.20 -1.13
CA MET A 128 21.36 44.25 -2.18
C MET A 128 22.52 44.09 -3.18
N GLN A 129 23.72 43.74 -2.70
CA GLN A 129 24.86 43.45 -3.57
C GLN A 129 24.57 42.24 -4.47
N PHE A 130 24.01 41.18 -3.89
CA PHE A 130 23.62 39.99 -4.65
C PHE A 130 22.51 40.27 -5.68
N GLU A 131 21.53 41.10 -5.32
CA GLU A 131 20.51 41.57 -6.25
C GLU A 131 21.13 42.30 -7.45
N SER A 132 22.09 43.22 -7.23
CA SER A 132 22.81 43.89 -8.31
C SER A 132 23.60 42.91 -9.18
N PHE A 133 24.30 41.95 -8.57
CA PHE A 133 24.95 40.86 -9.32
C PHE A 133 23.95 40.11 -10.22
N CYS A 134 22.79 39.73 -9.69
CA CYS A 134 21.75 39.04 -10.45
C CYS A 134 21.21 39.87 -11.63
N LYS A 135 21.05 41.20 -11.47
CA LYS A 135 20.58 42.08 -12.55
C LYS A 135 21.65 42.33 -13.61
N ASP A 136 22.86 42.68 -13.16
CA ASP A 136 23.84 43.35 -14.00
C ASP A 136 24.85 42.37 -14.62
N HIS A 137 25.12 41.26 -13.93
CA HIS A 137 26.20 40.32 -14.28
C HIS A 137 25.70 38.92 -14.65
N LEU A 138 24.72 38.36 -13.93
CA LEU A 138 24.30 36.97 -14.12
C LEU A 138 23.97 36.66 -15.59
N PHE A 139 23.19 37.52 -16.24
CA PHE A 139 22.74 37.34 -17.64
C PHE A 139 23.75 37.78 -18.70
N LYS A 140 24.94 38.22 -18.29
CA LYS A 140 26.08 38.53 -19.16
C LYS A 140 27.27 37.59 -18.93
N SER A 141 27.18 36.73 -17.91
CA SER A 141 28.20 35.73 -17.58
C SER A 141 28.05 34.46 -18.42
N GLU A 142 28.97 33.51 -18.24
CA GLU A 142 28.89 32.16 -18.82
C GLU A 142 27.57 31.43 -18.52
N VAL A 143 26.86 31.80 -17.43
CA VAL A 143 25.51 31.30 -17.11
C VAL A 143 24.51 31.62 -18.23
N ALA A 144 24.68 32.74 -18.94
CA ALA A 144 23.79 33.14 -20.02
C ALA A 144 23.77 32.14 -21.19
N GLU A 145 24.84 31.37 -21.39
CA GLU A 145 24.92 30.34 -22.44
C GLU A 145 23.90 29.22 -22.23
N TYR A 146 23.64 28.83 -20.97
CA TYR A 146 22.64 27.81 -20.63
C TYR A 146 21.20 28.28 -20.90
N LEU A 147 20.96 29.59 -20.85
CA LEU A 147 19.64 30.20 -21.03
C LEU A 147 19.29 30.46 -22.50
N LYS A 148 20.26 30.32 -23.42
CA LYS A 148 20.00 30.46 -24.86
C LYS A 148 19.12 29.32 -25.37
N LYS A 149 18.37 29.61 -26.45
CA LYS A 149 17.69 28.56 -27.22
C LYS A 149 18.75 27.82 -28.04
N PRO A 150 18.85 26.48 -27.90
CA PRO A 150 19.77 25.72 -28.71
C PRO A 150 19.33 25.73 -30.18
N THR A 151 20.27 25.62 -31.10
CA THR A 151 19.97 25.37 -32.53
C THR A 151 19.63 23.89 -32.76
N LYS A 152 18.98 23.57 -33.90
CA LYS A 152 18.61 22.17 -34.26
C LYS A 152 19.81 21.20 -34.28
N GLN A 153 21.03 21.70 -34.53
CA GLN A 153 22.25 20.89 -34.47
C GLN A 153 22.70 20.64 -33.04
N GLU A 154 22.63 21.65 -32.16
CA GLU A 154 23.04 21.57 -30.76
C GLU A 154 22.14 20.63 -29.95
N GLU A 155 20.84 20.60 -30.25
CA GLU A 155 19.88 19.67 -29.61
C GLU A 155 20.26 18.20 -29.83
N LYS A 156 20.91 17.87 -30.95
CA LYS A 156 21.32 16.50 -31.28
C LYS A 156 22.59 16.07 -30.57
N THR A 157 23.54 16.98 -30.32
CA THR A 157 24.85 16.63 -29.76
C THR A 157 24.87 16.59 -28.23
N LYS A 158 24.01 17.36 -27.54
CA LYS A 158 23.96 17.51 -26.07
C LYS A 158 25.30 17.90 -25.39
N THR A 159 26.28 18.36 -26.16
CA THR A 159 27.62 18.72 -25.66
C THR A 159 27.72 20.18 -25.21
N LEU A 160 26.76 21.02 -25.60
CA LEU A 160 26.78 22.45 -25.34
C LEU A 160 25.86 22.85 -24.17
N PRO A 161 26.23 23.86 -23.37
CA PRO A 161 25.41 24.38 -22.26
C PRO A 161 23.94 24.63 -22.60
N SER A 162 23.66 25.24 -23.76
CA SER A 162 22.32 25.55 -24.25
C SER A 162 21.46 24.31 -24.52
N ALA A 163 22.09 23.21 -24.95
CA ALA A 163 21.47 21.94 -25.27
C ALA A 163 21.33 20.99 -24.06
N MET A 164 22.10 21.23 -23.00
CA MET A 164 21.99 20.48 -21.73
C MET A 164 20.72 20.87 -20.95
N MET A 165 20.43 22.17 -20.87
CA MET A 165 19.33 22.69 -20.06
C MET A 165 18.00 22.74 -20.83
N LYS A 166 16.99 22.00 -20.35
CA LYS A 166 15.62 21.99 -20.90
C LYS A 166 14.75 23.07 -20.24
N ASP A 167 13.61 23.38 -20.87
CA ASP A 167 12.67 24.40 -20.40
C ASP A 167 12.21 24.23 -18.94
N GLY A 168 12.04 22.98 -18.50
CA GLY A 168 11.64 22.64 -17.13
C GLY A 168 12.77 22.65 -16.10
N HIS A 169 14.04 22.67 -16.52
CA HIS A 169 15.20 22.66 -15.61
C HIS A 169 15.35 24.00 -14.90
N TYR A 170 15.87 23.97 -13.69
CA TYR A 170 16.10 25.12 -12.83
C TYR A 170 17.47 25.78 -13.10
N LEU A 171 17.51 27.10 -13.00
CA LEU A 171 18.73 27.83 -12.67
C LEU A 171 18.63 28.21 -11.19
N ASN A 172 19.57 27.72 -10.39
CA ASN A 172 19.69 28.09 -8.99
C ASN A 172 21.01 28.82 -8.76
N VAL A 173 20.92 30.06 -8.28
CA VAL A 173 22.09 30.89 -7.95
C VAL A 173 22.08 31.14 -6.45
N TYR A 174 23.15 30.76 -5.78
CA TYR A 174 23.30 30.85 -4.32
C TYR A 174 24.46 31.76 -3.96
N LEU A 175 24.22 32.71 -3.07
CA LEU A 175 25.26 33.55 -2.50
C LEU A 175 25.95 32.82 -1.33
N THR A 176 27.26 32.57 -1.41
CA THR A 176 27.99 31.80 -0.39
C THR A 176 28.65 32.65 0.69
N ASN A 177 28.50 33.98 0.62
CA ASN A 177 28.98 34.89 1.67
C ASN A 177 28.31 34.68 3.04
N PRO A 178 26.98 34.47 3.13
CA PRO A 178 26.32 34.15 4.39
C PRO A 178 26.68 32.73 4.85
N ALA A 179 26.75 32.54 6.17
CA ALA A 179 26.82 31.21 6.75
C ALA A 179 25.50 30.45 6.54
N ILE A 180 25.55 29.11 6.54
CA ILE A 180 24.33 28.32 6.34
C ILE A 180 23.29 28.52 7.45
N GLU A 181 23.73 28.92 8.64
CA GLU A 181 22.84 29.25 9.76
C GLU A 181 22.03 30.52 9.49
N GLU A 182 22.60 31.48 8.76
CA GLU A 182 21.91 32.72 8.37
C GLU A 182 20.83 32.43 7.30
N TYR A 183 21.09 31.44 6.44
CA TYR A 183 20.08 30.89 5.54
C TYR A 183 18.92 30.23 6.31
N ARG A 184 19.22 29.43 7.33
CA ARG A 184 18.20 28.78 8.17
C ARG A 184 17.34 29.81 8.90
N GLN A 185 17.95 30.83 9.48
CA GLN A 185 17.22 31.90 10.18
C GLN A 185 16.31 32.70 9.23
N ALA A 186 16.83 33.08 8.06
CA ALA A 186 16.04 33.74 7.02
C ALA A 186 14.84 32.87 6.58
N HIS A 187 15.08 31.57 6.35
CA HIS A 187 14.03 30.64 5.97
C HIS A 187 13.00 30.44 7.08
N GLN A 188 13.43 30.30 8.33
CA GLN A 188 12.54 30.14 9.47
C GLN A 188 11.58 31.31 9.60
N ARG A 189 12.04 32.56 9.42
CA ARG A 189 11.18 33.75 9.38
C ARG A 189 10.17 33.71 8.24
N TYR A 190 10.60 33.35 7.03
CA TYR A 190 9.66 33.10 5.93
C TYR A 190 8.60 32.05 6.28
N LEU A 191 9.01 30.95 6.92
CA LEU A 191 8.09 29.90 7.30
C LEU A 191 7.12 30.38 8.40
N GLN A 192 7.51 31.29 9.32
CA GLN A 192 6.62 31.84 10.36
C GLN A 192 5.33 32.43 9.77
N ASP A 193 5.45 33.15 8.67
CA ASP A 193 4.31 33.77 7.97
C ASP A 193 3.57 32.79 7.05
N GLY A 194 4.20 31.65 6.74
CA GLY A 194 3.81 30.77 5.67
C GLY A 194 3.29 29.39 6.08
N VAL A 195 3.56 28.86 7.27
CA VAL A 195 3.23 27.44 7.57
C VAL A 195 1.76 27.18 7.87
N PHE A 196 1.02 28.18 8.34
CA PHE A 196 -0.42 28.04 8.55
C PHE A 196 -1.18 27.96 7.23
N ASN A 197 -2.37 27.35 7.24
CA ASN A 197 -3.21 27.25 6.04
C ASN A 197 -3.55 28.64 5.47
N THR A 198 -3.98 29.56 6.35
CA THR A 198 -4.25 30.97 6.07
C THR A 198 -3.92 31.80 7.31
N ASN A 199 -3.50 33.05 7.11
CA ASN A 199 -3.16 33.96 8.20
C ASN A 199 -4.40 34.69 8.77
N GLU A 200 -5.55 34.60 8.09
CA GLU A 200 -6.80 35.29 8.45
C GLU A 200 -7.31 34.95 9.86
N TYR A 201 -7.02 33.73 10.34
CA TYR A 201 -7.48 33.26 11.65
C TYR A 201 -6.36 33.17 12.69
N ASN A 202 -5.19 33.73 12.41
CA ASN A 202 -4.07 33.70 13.35
C ASN A 202 -4.42 34.54 14.59
N GLN A 203 -3.98 34.07 15.75
CA GLN A 203 -4.09 34.76 17.02
C GLN A 203 -2.76 34.67 17.76
N SER A 204 -2.37 35.74 18.44
CA SER A 204 -1.18 35.76 19.29
C SER A 204 -1.59 35.63 20.75
N PHE A 205 -0.92 34.74 21.48
CA PHE A 205 -1.10 34.53 22.91
C PHE A 205 0.26 34.22 23.54
N ASP A 206 0.65 34.90 24.62
CA ASP A 206 1.96 34.79 25.28
C ASP A 206 3.15 34.79 24.29
N ASP A 207 3.19 35.80 23.42
CA ASP A 207 4.22 35.97 22.36
C ASP A 207 4.33 34.81 21.36
N GLN A 208 3.39 33.86 21.38
CA GLN A 208 3.32 32.75 20.44
C GLN A 208 2.14 32.92 19.49
N THR A 209 2.40 32.75 18.19
CA THR A 209 1.35 32.75 17.17
C THR A 209 0.70 31.38 17.08
N PHE A 210 -0.63 31.38 17.09
CA PHE A 210 -1.49 30.22 16.86
C PHE A 210 -2.28 30.42 15.58
N GLY A 211 -2.30 29.42 14.72
CA GLY A 211 -2.97 29.50 13.42
C GLY A 211 -3.59 28.18 13.01
N LEU A 212 -4.30 28.21 11.88
CA LEU A 212 -4.88 27.00 11.31
C LEU A 212 -3.79 26.07 10.78
N ASN A 213 -3.87 24.79 11.17
CA ASN A 213 -2.98 23.76 10.68
C ASN A 213 -2.94 23.76 9.14
N GLY A 214 -1.74 23.83 8.55
CA GLY A 214 -1.52 23.74 7.10
C GLY A 214 -1.41 22.31 6.56
N TYR A 215 -1.09 21.33 7.41
CA TYR A 215 -0.92 19.94 7.02
C TYR A 215 -2.28 19.26 6.78
N GLN A 216 -2.48 18.73 5.57
CA GLN A 216 -3.72 18.03 5.15
C GLN A 216 -4.99 18.84 5.41
N ASN A 217 -4.90 20.17 5.33
CA ASN A 217 -6.01 21.07 5.55
C ASN A 217 -6.26 21.90 4.28
N GLY A 218 -7.36 21.57 3.60
CA GLY A 218 -7.79 22.23 2.37
C GLY A 218 -8.75 23.40 2.58
N LEU A 219 -8.87 23.95 3.81
CA LEU A 219 -9.80 25.04 4.07
C LEU A 219 -9.54 26.19 3.08
N ASN A 220 -10.60 26.54 2.36
CA ASN A 220 -10.63 27.71 1.50
C ASN A 220 -11.73 28.61 2.01
N VAL A 221 -11.34 29.75 2.58
CA VAL A 221 -12.23 30.73 3.19
C VAL A 221 -13.30 31.27 2.25
N LYS A 222 -13.05 31.20 0.93
CA LYS A 222 -14.02 31.59 -0.11
C LYS A 222 -15.11 30.55 -0.34
N LYS A 223 -15.04 29.39 0.31
CA LYS A 223 -15.99 28.27 0.20
C LYS A 223 -16.63 28.01 1.57
N PRO A 224 -17.77 28.66 1.89
CA PRO A 224 -18.39 28.58 3.22
C PRO A 224 -18.72 27.16 3.70
N PHE A 225 -19.00 26.22 2.77
CA PHE A 225 -19.28 24.82 3.10
C PHE A 225 -18.08 24.02 3.62
N LEU A 226 -16.86 24.58 3.55
CA LEU A 226 -15.67 23.99 4.17
C LEU A 226 -15.48 24.43 5.63
N LEU A 227 -16.30 25.36 6.14
CA LEU A 227 -16.27 25.78 7.53
C LEU A 227 -17.02 24.77 8.41
N HIS A 228 -16.45 24.48 9.57
CA HIS A 228 -17.08 23.77 10.66
C HIS A 228 -17.96 24.73 11.48
N LEU A 229 -19.10 25.15 10.93
CA LEU A 229 -19.97 26.16 11.56
C LEU A 229 -20.49 25.77 12.96
N SER A 230 -20.49 24.48 13.30
CA SER A 230 -20.86 23.98 14.63
C SER A 230 -19.68 23.89 15.62
N ALA A 231 -18.44 24.15 15.17
CA ALA A 231 -17.29 24.12 16.06
C ALA A 231 -17.33 25.32 17.03
N PRO A 232 -16.84 25.14 18.27
CA PRO A 232 -16.83 26.20 19.28
C PRO A 232 -15.81 27.31 18.97
N PHE A 233 -14.95 27.13 17.96
CA PHE A 233 -13.94 28.11 17.59
C PHE A 233 -14.52 29.19 16.68
N TYR A 234 -14.02 30.42 16.87
CA TYR A 234 -14.38 31.60 16.09
C TYR A 234 -14.38 31.33 14.57
N CYS A 235 -15.42 31.77 13.87
CA CYS A 235 -15.65 31.57 12.43
C CYS A 235 -15.76 30.10 11.96
N GLY A 236 -16.04 29.15 12.86
CA GLY A 236 -16.28 27.77 12.48
C GLY A 236 -15.03 27.05 11.99
N ILE A 237 -13.88 27.30 12.62
CA ILE A 237 -12.63 26.58 12.32
C ILE A 237 -12.51 25.33 13.19
N GLY A 238 -11.78 24.31 12.72
CA GLY A 238 -11.60 23.06 13.48
C GLY A 238 -10.68 23.16 14.69
N GLY A 239 -9.85 24.21 14.77
CA GLY A 239 -8.90 24.44 15.85
C GLY A 239 -7.67 25.21 15.38
N ARG A 240 -6.78 25.53 16.32
CA ARG A 240 -5.48 26.17 16.05
C ARG A 240 -4.34 25.32 16.60
N ILE A 241 -3.18 25.44 15.98
CA ILE A 241 -1.91 24.89 16.46
C ILE A 241 -0.91 26.03 16.64
N SER A 242 0.07 25.84 17.51
CA SER A 242 1.15 26.80 17.67
C SER A 242 2.05 26.85 16.45
N ILE A 243 2.86 27.91 16.34
CA ILE A 243 3.85 28.02 15.27
C ILE A 243 4.91 26.91 15.32
N SER A 244 5.30 26.44 16.52
CA SER A 244 6.22 25.32 16.68
C SER A 244 5.63 24.01 16.15
N ASP A 245 4.37 23.73 16.51
CA ASP A 245 3.61 22.56 16.02
C ASP A 245 3.48 22.61 14.49
N ALA A 246 3.25 23.79 13.92
CA ALA A 246 3.17 23.98 12.47
C ALA A 246 4.52 23.71 11.76
N PHE A 247 5.65 24.09 12.36
CA PHE A 247 6.97 23.74 11.84
C PHE A 247 7.24 22.24 11.88
N ALA A 248 6.88 21.57 12.99
CA ALA A 248 7.03 20.12 13.09
C ALA A 248 6.23 19.40 11.98
N LEU A 249 4.98 19.81 11.74
CA LEU A 249 4.17 19.23 10.66
C LEU A 249 4.70 19.55 9.25
N TYR A 250 5.22 20.77 9.03
CA TYR A 250 5.89 21.12 7.78
C TYR A 250 7.10 20.21 7.55
N ASN A 251 7.94 20.02 8.56
CA ASN A 251 9.09 19.12 8.49
C ASN A 251 8.68 17.66 8.26
N PHE A 252 7.62 17.19 8.93
CA PHE A 252 7.04 15.86 8.67
C PHE A 252 6.66 15.70 7.19
N GLN A 253 5.96 16.68 6.63
CA GLN A 253 5.56 16.67 5.23
C GLN A 253 6.78 16.63 4.29
N ARG A 254 7.87 17.33 4.63
CA ARG A 254 9.12 17.28 3.86
C ARG A 254 9.76 15.89 3.88
N LEU A 255 9.83 15.25 5.05
CA LEU A 255 10.34 13.88 5.18
C LEU A 255 9.54 12.91 4.28
N GLN A 256 8.24 13.13 4.18
CA GLN A 256 7.32 12.36 3.35
C GLN A 256 7.48 12.63 1.84
N GLN A 257 7.47 13.90 1.43
CA GLN A 257 7.30 14.32 0.03
C GLN A 257 8.62 14.64 -0.67
N ASP A 258 9.53 15.32 0.02
CA ASP A 258 10.80 15.81 -0.53
C ASP A 258 11.89 14.76 -0.35
N ASN A 259 12.16 14.38 0.91
CA ASN A 259 13.18 13.39 1.25
C ASN A 259 12.78 11.98 0.75
N LYS A 260 11.47 11.66 0.86
CA LYS A 260 10.89 10.34 0.58
C LYS A 260 11.60 9.24 1.36
N ILE A 261 11.74 9.44 2.67
CA ILE A 261 12.43 8.54 3.60
C ILE A 261 11.50 7.96 4.68
N LEU A 262 10.20 8.23 4.58
CA LEU A 262 9.19 7.58 5.41
C LEU A 262 8.61 6.38 4.65
N PRO A 263 8.62 5.17 5.22
CA PRO A 263 7.94 4.03 4.62
C PRO A 263 6.43 4.22 4.61
N ASN A 264 5.74 3.40 3.81
CA ASN A 264 4.30 3.32 3.84
C ASN A 264 3.84 1.84 3.83
N PRO A 265 3.08 1.37 4.82
CA PRO A 265 2.69 2.05 6.07
C PRO A 265 3.87 2.51 6.95
N LEU A 266 3.67 3.58 7.72
CA LEU A 266 4.61 4.13 8.70
C LEU A 266 4.15 3.79 10.14
N PRO A 267 4.89 2.96 10.89
CA PRO A 267 4.69 2.86 12.33
C PRO A 267 5.29 4.07 13.05
N ILE A 268 4.54 4.65 13.98
CA ILE A 268 4.92 5.80 14.81
C ILE A 268 4.90 5.35 16.27
N PHE A 269 6.06 4.96 16.79
CA PHE A 269 6.23 4.45 18.14
C PHE A 269 6.13 5.57 19.18
N ILE A 270 5.30 5.36 20.20
CA ILE A 270 5.02 6.34 21.25
C ILE A 270 6.01 6.18 22.41
N ASP A 271 6.22 4.95 22.85
CA ASP A 271 7.07 4.62 24.01
C ASP A 271 8.53 4.39 23.57
N ASP A 272 8.73 3.46 22.62
CA ASP A 272 10.03 3.09 22.07
C ASP A 272 10.46 4.03 20.93
N ARG A 273 10.61 5.31 21.25
CA ARG A 273 10.84 6.38 20.25
C ARG A 273 12.12 6.20 19.44
N GLU A 274 13.11 5.50 19.96
CA GLU A 274 14.33 5.14 19.23
C GLU A 274 14.04 4.31 17.98
N LEU A 275 12.95 3.54 17.97
CA LEU A 275 12.54 2.74 16.82
C LEU A 275 12.10 3.60 15.64
N ASN A 276 11.60 4.82 15.88
CA ASN A 276 11.20 5.74 14.80
C ASN A 276 12.41 6.11 13.91
N GLN A 277 13.58 6.33 14.52
CA GLN A 277 14.82 6.57 13.78
C GLN A 277 15.26 5.32 13.02
N ASP A 278 15.15 4.14 13.64
CA ASP A 278 15.50 2.87 12.98
C ASP A 278 14.62 2.59 11.77
N VAL A 279 13.31 2.83 11.86
CA VAL A 279 12.36 2.70 10.74
C VAL A 279 12.84 3.55 9.54
N ILE A 280 13.17 4.81 9.79
CA ILE A 280 13.63 5.73 8.74
C ILE A 280 14.94 5.23 8.13
N ARG A 281 15.93 4.86 8.95
CA ARG A 281 17.24 4.43 8.46
C ARG A 281 17.19 3.10 7.72
N ILE A 282 16.36 2.16 8.18
CA ILE A 282 16.14 0.87 7.51
C ILE A 282 15.52 1.10 6.13
N PHE A 283 14.51 1.97 6.03
CA PHE A 283 13.87 2.28 4.76
C PHE A 283 14.75 3.11 3.83
N GLU A 284 15.54 4.06 4.37
CA GLU A 284 16.44 4.89 3.57
C GLU A 284 17.54 4.05 2.90
N ALA A 285 18.08 3.06 3.63
CA ALA A 285 19.11 2.15 3.13
C ALA A 285 18.64 1.29 1.96
N ASP A 286 17.36 0.92 1.92
CA ASP A 286 16.74 0.25 0.77
C ASP A 286 15.28 0.67 0.59
N ARG A 287 15.05 1.69 -0.23
CA ARG A 287 13.73 2.28 -0.44
C ARG A 287 12.73 1.39 -1.19
N LYS A 288 13.11 0.16 -1.55
CA LYS A 288 12.22 -0.82 -2.18
C LYS A 288 11.50 -1.69 -1.17
N ILE A 289 12.00 -1.78 0.06
CA ILE A 289 11.41 -2.64 1.07
C ILE A 289 10.09 -2.09 1.58
N GLY A 290 9.17 -2.98 1.93
CA GLY A 290 7.88 -2.62 2.51
C GLY A 290 7.88 -2.71 4.03
N PHE A 291 6.70 -2.48 4.61
CA PHE A 291 6.46 -2.59 6.05
C PHE A 291 6.85 -3.98 6.61
N ALA A 292 6.57 -5.05 5.88
CA ALA A 292 6.86 -6.42 6.32
C ALA A 292 8.36 -6.65 6.56
N GLU A 293 9.21 -6.20 5.63
CA GLU A 293 10.66 -6.28 5.76
C GLU A 293 11.18 -5.36 6.87
N ILE A 294 10.62 -4.15 7.01
CA ILE A 294 11.00 -3.20 8.07
C ILE A 294 10.71 -3.81 9.44
N VAL A 295 9.49 -4.32 9.65
CA VAL A 295 9.10 -4.97 10.89
C VAL A 295 9.99 -6.18 11.20
N THR A 296 10.27 -7.01 10.19
CA THR A 296 11.15 -8.18 10.37
C THR A 296 12.54 -7.75 10.83
N LYS A 297 13.15 -6.73 10.19
CA LYS A 297 14.45 -6.19 10.58
C LYS A 297 14.44 -5.56 11.98
N LEU A 298 13.36 -4.88 12.37
CA LEU A 298 13.22 -4.33 13.73
C LEU A 298 13.17 -5.44 14.78
N LEU A 299 12.38 -6.48 14.54
CA LEU A 299 12.27 -7.64 15.42
C LEU A 299 13.61 -8.39 15.56
N GLU A 300 14.32 -8.60 14.44
CA GLU A 300 15.64 -9.23 14.45
C GLU A 300 16.68 -8.41 15.23
N LYS A 301 16.67 -7.09 15.04
CA LYS A 301 17.61 -6.16 15.67
C LYS A 301 17.38 -6.04 17.17
N HIS A 302 16.13 -5.82 17.59
CA HIS A 302 15.79 -5.49 18.98
C HIS A 302 15.37 -6.69 19.81
N LYS A 303 14.99 -7.80 19.19
CA LYS A 303 14.54 -9.03 19.86
C LYS A 303 13.44 -8.79 20.90
N LYS A 304 12.58 -7.81 20.65
CA LYS A 304 11.41 -7.44 21.47
C LYS A 304 10.18 -7.32 20.59
N ASP A 305 9.01 -7.55 21.17
CA ASP A 305 7.74 -7.33 20.48
C ASP A 305 7.55 -5.84 20.15
N LEU A 306 6.92 -5.56 19.01
CA LEU A 306 6.58 -4.20 18.62
C LEU A 306 5.20 -3.85 19.19
N SER A 307 5.13 -2.79 19.99
CA SER A 307 3.92 -2.38 20.69
C SER A 307 3.81 -0.86 20.74
N ASN A 308 2.65 -0.36 21.16
CA ASN A 308 2.40 1.05 21.45
C ASN A 308 2.82 2.01 20.33
N TYR A 309 2.29 1.78 19.12
CA TYR A 309 2.52 2.67 18.00
C TYR A 309 1.23 2.98 17.25
N TYR A 310 1.18 4.13 16.58
CA TYR A 310 0.17 4.41 15.58
C TYR A 310 0.66 3.95 14.21
N LEU A 311 -0.17 3.24 13.45
CA LEU A 311 0.11 2.90 12.07
C LEU A 311 -0.53 3.95 11.16
N LEU A 312 0.30 4.66 10.40
CA LEU A 312 -0.13 5.64 9.41
C LEU A 312 0.01 5.06 8.00
N ASN A 313 -1.07 5.06 7.22
CA ASN A 313 -1.03 4.73 5.80
C ASN A 313 -1.37 5.95 4.96
N PHE A 314 -0.56 6.23 3.95
CA PHE A 314 -0.79 7.32 3.01
C PHE A 314 -0.61 6.87 1.56
N VAL A 315 -1.55 7.23 0.69
CA VAL A 315 -1.50 6.92 -0.74
C VAL A 315 -1.76 8.18 -1.53
N GLY A 316 -0.89 8.51 -2.49
CA GLY A 316 -1.03 9.71 -3.31
C GLY A 316 -0.92 11.02 -2.53
N GLY A 317 -0.29 11.01 -1.35
CA GLY A 317 -0.21 12.17 -0.47
C GLY A 317 -1.44 12.37 0.41
N GLU A 318 -2.42 11.47 0.40
CA GLU A 318 -3.59 11.48 1.29
C GLU A 318 -3.45 10.42 2.38
N VAL A 319 -3.89 10.73 3.60
CA VAL A 319 -4.00 9.74 4.68
C VAL A 319 -5.17 8.80 4.36
N LYS A 320 -4.89 7.51 4.26
CA LYS A 320 -5.91 6.48 4.01
C LYS A 320 -6.33 5.75 5.28
N ASP A 321 -5.42 5.65 6.25
CA ASP A 321 -5.69 5.00 7.53
C ASP A 321 -4.73 5.54 8.61
N PHE A 322 -5.24 5.69 9.83
CA PHE A 322 -4.46 6.05 11.01
C PHE A 322 -5.09 5.43 12.24
N ASP A 323 -4.39 4.47 12.86
CA ASP A 323 -4.97 3.68 13.94
C ASP A 323 -3.91 3.24 14.95
N PHE A 324 -4.32 2.99 16.19
CA PHE A 324 -3.43 2.54 17.26
C PHE A 324 -3.24 1.03 17.22
N VAL A 325 -1.99 0.58 17.33
CA VAL A 325 -1.61 -0.82 17.45
C VAL A 325 -1.00 -1.04 18.84
N PRO A 326 -1.78 -1.61 19.78
CA PRO A 326 -1.28 -1.89 21.13
C PRO A 326 -0.12 -2.88 21.12
N MET A 327 -0.23 -3.94 20.31
CA MET A 327 0.78 -4.98 20.18
C MET A 327 0.67 -5.61 18.79
N PHE A 328 1.80 -5.73 18.10
CA PHE A 328 1.87 -6.34 16.79
C PHE A 328 2.18 -7.84 16.90
N ASN A 329 1.19 -8.66 16.61
CA ASN A 329 1.28 -10.13 16.60
C ASN A 329 1.95 -10.60 15.30
N TYR A 330 3.29 -10.53 15.25
CA TYR A 330 4.07 -11.00 14.11
C TYR A 330 4.03 -12.52 13.94
N ASN A 331 4.20 -13.24 15.05
CA ASN A 331 4.28 -14.70 15.06
C ASN A 331 2.90 -15.33 14.85
N LEU A 332 2.88 -16.36 14.03
CA LEU A 332 1.72 -17.15 13.68
C LEU A 332 2.07 -18.63 13.79
N ASN A 333 1.07 -19.49 13.98
CA ASN A 333 1.25 -20.92 13.86
C ASN A 333 -0.01 -21.50 13.24
N MET A 334 -0.06 -21.50 11.91
CA MET A 334 -1.15 -22.06 11.12
C MET A 334 -0.58 -23.14 10.20
N LYS A 335 -1.30 -24.25 10.08
CA LYS A 335 -0.89 -25.36 9.20
C LYS A 335 -1.87 -25.46 8.04
N LEU A 336 -1.38 -25.23 6.82
CA LEU A 336 -2.10 -25.54 5.59
C LEU A 336 -1.86 -27.01 5.26
N ILE A 337 -2.93 -27.80 5.29
CA ILE A 337 -2.90 -29.24 5.02
C ILE A 337 -3.47 -29.45 3.62
N TYR A 338 -2.72 -30.15 2.77
CA TYR A 338 -3.18 -30.47 1.42
C TYR A 338 -3.99 -31.77 1.46
N LEU A 339 -5.30 -31.64 1.55
CA LEU A 339 -6.25 -32.75 1.67
C LEU A 339 -6.60 -33.35 0.30
N PHE A 340 -6.42 -32.57 -0.77
CA PHE A 340 -6.62 -32.99 -2.15
C PHE A 340 -5.29 -33.22 -2.87
N PRO A 341 -5.24 -34.13 -3.87
CA PRO A 341 -4.00 -34.46 -4.56
C PRO A 341 -3.55 -33.31 -5.48
N LEU A 342 -2.80 -32.36 -4.92
CA LEU A 342 -2.15 -31.23 -5.62
C LEU A 342 -0.64 -31.42 -5.80
N GLY A 343 -0.06 -32.49 -5.27
CA GLY A 343 1.38 -32.77 -5.34
C GLY A 343 2.24 -31.86 -4.47
N LYS A 344 1.67 -31.27 -3.41
CA LYS A 344 2.35 -30.37 -2.48
C LYS A 344 2.41 -30.96 -1.07
N PRO A 345 3.52 -30.74 -0.33
CA PRO A 345 3.59 -31.09 1.09
C PRO A 345 2.85 -30.04 1.92
N ASP A 346 2.36 -30.44 3.10
CA ASP A 346 1.80 -29.52 4.10
C ASP A 346 2.75 -28.34 4.39
N GLU A 347 2.17 -27.15 4.54
CA GLU A 347 2.91 -25.91 4.79
C GLU A 347 2.58 -25.38 6.20
N THR A 348 3.61 -24.96 6.95
CA THR A 348 3.42 -24.28 8.25
C THR A 348 3.73 -22.80 8.08
N LEU A 349 2.74 -21.95 8.32
CA LEU A 349 2.84 -20.50 8.31
C LEU A 349 3.25 -20.02 9.71
N ARG A 350 4.44 -19.43 9.80
CA ARG A 350 5.07 -18.97 11.05
C ARG A 350 4.91 -17.49 11.32
N THR A 351 4.58 -16.71 10.29
CA THR A 351 4.45 -15.26 10.41
C THR A 351 3.15 -14.76 9.77
N ILE A 352 2.68 -13.61 10.24
CA ILE A 352 1.50 -12.96 9.66
C ILE A 352 1.71 -12.54 8.19
N PHE A 353 2.96 -12.24 7.80
CA PHE A 353 3.28 -11.91 6.41
C PHE A 353 3.38 -13.14 5.51
N GLU A 354 3.73 -14.32 6.04
CA GLU A 354 3.56 -15.58 5.31
C GLU A 354 2.08 -15.89 5.07
N PHE A 355 1.22 -15.64 6.05
CA PHE A 355 -0.22 -15.74 5.85
C PHE A 355 -0.73 -14.79 4.76
N GLU A 356 -0.28 -13.54 4.75
CA GLU A 356 -0.60 -12.58 3.67
C GLU A 356 -0.14 -13.09 2.29
N ARG A 357 1.13 -13.46 2.18
CA ARG A 357 1.77 -13.81 0.91
C ARG A 357 1.32 -15.15 0.37
N THR A 358 0.92 -16.07 1.25
CA THR A 358 0.48 -17.41 0.84
C THR A 358 -1.04 -17.50 0.77
N ILE A 359 -1.75 -17.19 1.86
CA ILE A 359 -3.18 -17.46 1.96
C ILE A 359 -4.01 -16.38 1.26
N ILE A 360 -3.76 -15.10 1.54
CA ILE A 360 -4.53 -14.02 0.91
C ILE A 360 -4.27 -13.98 -0.60
N GLN A 361 -3.03 -14.22 -1.02
CA GLN A 361 -2.67 -14.31 -2.44
C GLN A 361 -3.46 -15.42 -3.16
N LYS A 362 -3.43 -16.66 -2.63
CA LYS A 362 -4.14 -17.81 -3.20
C LYS A 362 -5.66 -17.61 -3.18
N MET A 363 -6.20 -17.19 -2.04
CA MET A 363 -7.64 -16.98 -1.84
C MET A 363 -8.25 -16.01 -2.86
N PHE A 364 -7.55 -14.91 -3.18
CA PHE A 364 -8.02 -13.88 -4.12
C PHE A 364 -7.34 -13.93 -5.50
N ASN A 365 -6.67 -15.03 -5.85
CA ASN A 365 -6.00 -15.20 -7.15
C ASN A 365 -5.12 -13.99 -7.57
N ASN A 366 -4.32 -13.45 -6.64
CA ASN A 366 -3.47 -12.25 -6.80
C ASN A 366 -4.20 -10.89 -6.86
N ALA A 367 -5.52 -10.79 -6.64
CA ALA A 367 -6.21 -9.50 -6.71
C ALA A 367 -5.70 -8.50 -5.64
N LEU A 368 -5.39 -8.98 -4.43
CA LEU A 368 -4.92 -8.14 -3.31
C LEU A 368 -3.40 -8.16 -3.10
N VAL A 369 -2.75 -9.30 -3.34
CA VAL A 369 -1.33 -9.53 -3.07
C VAL A 369 -0.69 -10.01 -4.36
N GLN A 370 0.17 -9.17 -4.96
CA GLN A 370 0.75 -9.43 -6.28
C GLN A 370 2.27 -9.52 -6.17
N TYR A 371 2.83 -10.68 -6.50
CA TYR A 371 4.29 -10.82 -6.56
C TYR A 371 4.83 -10.38 -7.92
N SER A 372 5.82 -9.48 -7.91
CA SER A 372 6.52 -9.01 -9.09
C SER A 372 7.91 -9.62 -9.17
N GLY A 373 8.05 -10.70 -9.96
CA GLY A 373 9.34 -11.38 -10.17
C GLY A 373 10.43 -10.51 -10.79
N LYS A 374 10.08 -9.39 -11.45
CA LYS A 374 11.07 -8.43 -11.99
C LYS A 374 11.78 -7.62 -10.90
N THR A 375 11.09 -7.39 -9.79
CA THR A 375 11.54 -6.51 -8.70
C THR A 375 11.70 -7.25 -7.39
N GLU A 376 11.39 -8.55 -7.36
CA GLU A 376 11.34 -9.41 -6.17
C GLU A 376 10.58 -8.75 -5.01
N SER A 377 9.43 -8.13 -5.33
CA SER A 377 8.64 -7.33 -4.38
C SER A 377 7.15 -7.65 -4.49
N TYR A 378 6.41 -7.32 -3.43
CA TYR A 378 4.95 -7.47 -3.38
C TYR A 378 4.27 -6.12 -3.59
N ASN A 379 3.31 -6.09 -4.50
CA ASN A 379 2.39 -4.97 -4.68
C ASN A 379 1.06 -5.29 -3.99
N LEU A 380 0.71 -4.48 -3.00
CA LEU A 380 -0.41 -4.72 -2.09
C LEU A 380 -1.56 -3.74 -2.39
N LYS A 381 -2.78 -4.26 -2.58
CA LYS A 381 -3.94 -3.50 -3.08
C LYS A 381 -5.01 -3.19 -2.02
N TYR A 382 -4.58 -2.92 -0.79
CA TYR A 382 -5.51 -2.59 0.32
C TYR A 382 -6.14 -1.19 0.17
N PHE A 383 -5.38 -0.19 -0.26
CA PHE A 383 -5.85 1.20 -0.40
C PHE A 383 -5.72 1.78 -1.81
N SER A 384 -5.16 1.03 -2.74
CA SER A 384 -5.08 1.41 -4.15
C SER A 384 -6.23 0.82 -4.95
N GLU A 385 -6.41 1.29 -6.18
CA GLU A 385 -7.33 0.67 -7.12
C GLU A 385 -6.89 -0.76 -7.43
N ILE A 386 -7.87 -1.67 -7.40
CA ILE A 386 -7.69 -3.05 -7.82
C ILE A 386 -7.96 -3.07 -9.32
N ASP A 387 -6.95 -3.44 -10.10
CA ASP A 387 -7.10 -3.62 -11.54
C ASP A 387 -7.92 -4.90 -11.79
N PRO A 388 -9.08 -4.81 -12.49
CA PRO A 388 -9.90 -5.97 -12.82
C PRO A 388 -9.14 -7.07 -13.58
N GLY A 389 -8.07 -6.75 -14.31
CA GLY A 389 -7.24 -7.73 -15.00
C GLY A 389 -6.46 -8.68 -14.08
N TYR A 390 -6.26 -8.30 -12.82
CA TYR A 390 -5.72 -9.18 -11.77
C TYR A 390 -6.81 -9.93 -10.99
N CYS A 391 -8.09 -9.66 -11.27
CA CYS A 391 -9.20 -10.39 -10.69
C CYS A 391 -9.62 -11.47 -11.67
N LYS A 392 -9.54 -12.73 -11.24
CA LYS A 392 -9.94 -13.86 -12.07
C LYS A 392 -11.38 -13.76 -12.59
N ASN A 393 -12.28 -13.25 -11.76
CA ASN A 393 -13.69 -13.07 -12.07
C ASN A 393 -14.30 -11.88 -11.28
N GLN A 394 -15.54 -11.51 -11.61
CA GLN A 394 -16.24 -10.40 -10.97
C GLN A 394 -16.47 -10.65 -9.47
N ALA A 395 -16.72 -11.90 -9.05
CA ALA A 395 -16.90 -12.24 -7.64
C ALA A 395 -15.61 -11.95 -6.84
N THR A 396 -14.44 -12.30 -7.39
CA THR A 396 -13.12 -12.00 -6.80
C THR A 396 -12.96 -10.50 -6.57
N TYR A 397 -13.27 -9.67 -7.58
CA TYR A 397 -13.18 -8.22 -7.46
C TYR A 397 -14.11 -7.67 -6.36
N LEU A 398 -15.38 -8.08 -6.36
CA LEU A 398 -16.37 -7.60 -5.38
C LEU A 398 -16.04 -8.02 -3.96
N LEU A 399 -15.64 -9.27 -3.74
CA LEU A 399 -15.26 -9.78 -2.42
C LEU A 399 -13.96 -9.14 -1.92
N ALA A 400 -12.99 -8.91 -2.82
CA ALA A 400 -11.77 -8.19 -2.47
C ALA A 400 -12.09 -6.76 -2.00
N LEU A 401 -12.94 -6.01 -2.73
CA LEU A 401 -13.38 -4.68 -2.29
C LEU A 401 -14.13 -4.72 -0.96
N LYS A 402 -15.02 -5.70 -0.78
CA LYS A 402 -15.83 -5.87 0.43
C LYS A 402 -14.99 -6.14 1.68
N TYR A 403 -13.93 -6.95 1.55
CA TYR A 403 -13.21 -7.50 2.71
C TYR A 403 -11.76 -7.05 2.88
N ARG A 404 -11.15 -6.33 1.92
CA ARG A 404 -9.73 -5.92 2.02
C ARG A 404 -9.39 -5.10 3.26
N GLN A 405 -10.32 -4.29 3.78
CA GLN A 405 -10.09 -3.50 5.00
C GLN A 405 -9.97 -4.42 6.23
N ALA A 406 -10.86 -5.40 6.36
CA ALA A 406 -10.81 -6.38 7.44
C ALA A 406 -9.52 -7.20 7.42
N ILE A 407 -9.06 -7.57 6.22
CA ILE A 407 -7.80 -8.30 6.01
C ILE A 407 -6.60 -7.40 6.38
N TYR A 408 -6.61 -6.14 5.95
CA TYR A 408 -5.58 -5.17 6.33
C TYR A 408 -5.50 -4.97 7.85
N ASP A 409 -6.64 -4.80 8.52
CA ASP A 409 -6.71 -4.64 9.96
C ASP A 409 -6.20 -5.89 10.72
N TYR A 410 -6.47 -7.09 10.18
CA TYR A 410 -5.97 -8.35 10.75
C TYR A 410 -4.44 -8.42 10.66
N ILE A 411 -3.89 -8.14 9.48
CA ILE A 411 -2.45 -8.31 9.18
C ILE A 411 -1.61 -7.19 9.79
N TYR A 412 -2.00 -5.93 9.61
CA TYR A 412 -1.15 -4.77 9.92
C TYR A 412 -1.42 -4.17 11.31
N LYS A 413 -2.61 -4.41 11.87
CA LYS A 413 -3.02 -3.87 13.18
C LYS A 413 -3.28 -4.94 14.23
N SER A 414 -3.09 -6.22 13.88
CA SER A 414 -3.29 -7.35 14.79
C SER A 414 -4.69 -7.44 15.39
N LYS A 415 -5.70 -6.92 14.68
CA LYS A 415 -7.11 -6.98 15.09
C LYS A 415 -7.68 -8.36 14.77
N LYS A 416 -7.42 -9.35 15.63
CA LYS A 416 -7.80 -10.77 15.39
C LYS A 416 -9.29 -10.97 15.06
N HIS A 417 -10.17 -10.10 15.55
CA HIS A 417 -11.60 -10.17 15.31
C HIS A 417 -12.06 -9.52 13.99
N SER A 418 -11.17 -8.87 13.22
CA SER A 418 -11.56 -8.22 11.97
C SER A 418 -11.90 -9.21 10.86
N ILE A 419 -11.31 -10.41 10.88
CA ILE A 419 -11.72 -11.55 10.05
C ILE A 419 -12.51 -12.51 10.93
N SER A 420 -13.82 -12.58 10.74
CA SER A 420 -14.65 -13.61 11.37
C SER A 420 -14.64 -14.89 10.54
N ALA A 421 -14.97 -16.03 11.16
CA ALA A 421 -15.13 -17.28 10.42
C ALA A 421 -16.26 -17.23 9.39
N GLN A 422 -17.33 -16.45 9.66
CA GLN A 422 -18.38 -16.22 8.67
C GLN A 422 -17.83 -15.52 7.43
N MET A 423 -16.98 -14.50 7.61
CA MET A 423 -16.34 -13.79 6.49
C MET A 423 -15.36 -14.71 5.74
N PHE A 424 -14.52 -15.45 6.47
CA PHE A 424 -13.57 -16.38 5.88
C PHE A 424 -14.28 -17.47 5.07
N GLY A 425 -15.34 -18.05 5.62
CA GLY A 425 -16.19 -19.02 4.96
C GLY A 425 -16.93 -18.45 3.75
N ASP A 426 -17.54 -17.26 3.88
CA ASP A 426 -18.24 -16.58 2.77
C ASP A 426 -17.32 -16.34 1.57
N ILE A 427 -16.08 -15.88 1.81
CA ILE A 427 -15.09 -15.67 0.74
C ILE A 427 -14.76 -16.99 0.05
N LEU A 428 -14.35 -18.01 0.82
CA LEU A 428 -13.85 -19.25 0.25
C LEU A 428 -14.96 -20.04 -0.41
N GLN A 429 -16.14 -20.14 0.20
CA GLN A 429 -17.31 -20.78 -0.40
C GLN A 429 -17.70 -20.07 -1.70
N SER A 430 -17.89 -18.75 -1.68
CA SER A 430 -18.32 -17.99 -2.86
C SER A 430 -17.32 -18.10 -4.01
N LEU A 431 -16.02 -17.98 -3.73
CA LEU A 431 -14.99 -18.07 -4.77
C LEU A 431 -14.78 -19.50 -5.28
N THR A 432 -15.01 -20.50 -4.44
CA THR A 432 -14.97 -21.92 -4.86
C THR A 432 -16.16 -22.24 -5.76
N LEU A 433 -17.36 -21.81 -5.39
CA LEU A 433 -18.56 -22.00 -6.21
C LEU A 433 -18.46 -21.25 -7.55
N GLU A 434 -17.89 -20.04 -7.55
CA GLU A 434 -17.66 -19.30 -8.78
C GLU A 434 -16.63 -20.00 -9.69
N ASP A 435 -15.56 -20.55 -9.12
CA ASP A 435 -14.59 -21.35 -9.88
C ASP A 435 -15.24 -22.62 -10.47
N ILE A 436 -16.10 -23.31 -9.71
CA ILE A 436 -16.87 -24.46 -10.20
C ILE A 436 -17.76 -24.04 -11.38
N ARG A 437 -18.46 -22.91 -11.26
CA ARG A 437 -19.36 -22.39 -12.28
C ARG A 437 -18.65 -22.03 -13.59
N LEU A 438 -17.43 -21.48 -13.47
CA LEU A 438 -16.63 -21.01 -14.61
C LEU A 438 -15.72 -22.10 -15.19
N ASP A 439 -15.58 -23.24 -14.52
CA ASP A 439 -14.72 -24.33 -14.99
C ASP A 439 -15.10 -24.76 -16.40
N ASP A 440 -14.11 -24.77 -17.29
CA ASP A 440 -14.22 -25.36 -18.62
C ASP A 440 -13.17 -26.47 -18.73
N ASN A 441 -13.64 -27.71 -18.83
CA ASN A 441 -12.79 -28.90 -18.97
C ASN A 441 -11.66 -29.00 -17.93
N HIS A 442 -12.00 -28.84 -16.64
CA HIS A 442 -11.07 -28.93 -15.50
C HIS A 442 -9.97 -27.87 -15.43
N THR A 443 -10.10 -26.76 -16.18
CA THR A 443 -9.16 -25.64 -16.11
C THR A 443 -9.07 -25.01 -14.72
N GLU A 444 -10.09 -25.17 -13.88
CA GLU A 444 -10.18 -24.58 -12.55
C GLU A 444 -9.99 -25.57 -11.40
N GLU A 445 -9.78 -26.85 -11.69
CA GLU A 445 -9.66 -27.92 -10.68
C GLU A 445 -8.60 -27.60 -9.62
N TYR A 446 -7.43 -27.12 -10.05
CA TYR A 446 -6.35 -26.74 -9.14
C TYR A 446 -6.78 -25.60 -8.19
N SER A 447 -7.41 -24.54 -8.73
CA SER A 447 -7.86 -23.37 -7.97
C SER A 447 -8.94 -23.75 -6.95
N ILE A 448 -9.87 -24.62 -7.35
CA ILE A 448 -10.94 -25.13 -6.48
C ILE A 448 -10.34 -25.91 -5.31
N LYS A 449 -9.49 -26.90 -5.59
CA LYS A 449 -8.84 -27.72 -4.56
C LYS A 449 -7.98 -26.89 -3.61
N GLU A 450 -7.22 -25.93 -4.13
CA GLU A 450 -6.38 -25.05 -3.31
C GLU A 450 -7.24 -24.19 -2.35
N LYS A 451 -8.38 -23.67 -2.81
CA LYS A 451 -9.32 -22.92 -1.94
C LYS A 451 -9.98 -23.80 -0.89
N LEU A 452 -10.35 -25.03 -1.25
CA LEU A 452 -10.90 -26.00 -0.30
C LEU A 452 -9.87 -26.40 0.76
N ASP A 453 -8.61 -26.65 0.38
CA ASP A 453 -7.52 -26.94 1.32
C ASP A 453 -7.31 -25.80 2.31
N ILE A 454 -7.32 -24.55 1.82
CA ILE A 454 -7.25 -23.35 2.68
C ILE A 454 -8.44 -23.30 3.63
N TRP A 455 -9.66 -23.49 3.12
CA TRP A 455 -10.88 -23.36 3.90
C TRP A 455 -10.93 -24.41 5.02
N PHE A 456 -10.72 -25.67 4.66
CA PHE A 456 -10.80 -26.81 5.56
C PHE A 456 -9.66 -26.81 6.59
N SER A 457 -8.46 -26.41 6.19
CA SER A 457 -7.32 -26.37 7.12
C SER A 457 -7.40 -25.23 8.11
N LEU A 458 -7.83 -24.04 7.67
CA LEU A 458 -7.63 -22.81 8.46
C LEU A 458 -8.87 -22.30 9.19
N ASN A 459 -10.08 -22.79 8.90
CA ASN A 459 -11.31 -22.32 9.55
C ASN A 459 -11.24 -22.35 11.08
N HIS A 460 -10.64 -23.41 11.66
CA HIS A 460 -10.53 -23.58 13.11
C HIS A 460 -9.80 -22.41 13.81
N HIS A 461 -8.92 -21.70 13.10
CA HIS A 461 -8.24 -20.52 13.65
C HIS A 461 -9.16 -19.30 13.80
N PHE A 462 -10.21 -19.21 12.98
CA PHE A 462 -11.19 -18.12 13.03
C PHE A 462 -12.46 -18.52 13.80
N ASP A 463 -12.74 -19.82 13.89
CA ASP A 463 -13.81 -20.41 14.67
C ASP A 463 -13.34 -21.72 15.30
N PRO A 464 -12.87 -21.68 16.56
CA PRO A 464 -12.40 -22.87 17.28
C PRO A 464 -13.44 -23.98 17.38
N ASN A 465 -14.74 -23.66 17.30
CA ASN A 465 -15.81 -24.65 17.36
C ASN A 465 -16.13 -25.26 15.99
N ASN A 466 -15.55 -24.77 14.90
CA ASN A 466 -15.86 -25.20 13.53
C ASN A 466 -17.38 -25.29 13.28
N SER A 467 -18.11 -24.25 13.69
CA SER A 467 -19.57 -24.13 13.60
C SER A 467 -20.04 -24.29 12.15
N ASN A 468 -19.30 -23.72 11.19
CA ASN A 468 -19.56 -23.86 9.75
C ASN A 468 -19.36 -25.30 9.22
N PHE A 469 -18.72 -26.16 10.01
CA PHE A 469 -18.49 -27.58 9.71
C PHE A 469 -19.11 -28.48 10.78
N ARG A 470 -20.19 -28.01 11.42
CA ARG A 470 -20.97 -28.77 12.42
C ARG A 470 -20.11 -29.35 13.56
N GLY A 471 -19.06 -28.65 13.96
CA GLY A 471 -18.16 -29.10 15.04
C GLY A 471 -16.91 -29.86 14.57
N HIS A 472 -16.80 -30.16 13.27
CA HIS A 472 -15.72 -31.01 12.77
C HIS A 472 -14.49 -30.23 12.31
N PHE A 473 -13.32 -30.73 12.70
CA PHE A 473 -12.06 -30.31 12.09
C PHE A 473 -11.87 -31.11 10.79
N MET A 474 -12.09 -30.46 9.66
CA MET A 474 -12.10 -31.10 8.33
C MET A 474 -10.83 -31.89 7.99
N PRO A 475 -9.61 -31.47 8.38
CA PRO A 475 -8.39 -32.22 8.09
C PRO A 475 -8.34 -33.63 8.71
N THR A 476 -9.01 -33.86 9.84
CA THR A 476 -9.16 -35.21 10.39
C THR A 476 -10.43 -35.89 9.90
N LYS A 477 -11.51 -35.11 9.72
CA LYS A 477 -12.82 -35.64 9.33
C LYS A 477 -12.86 -36.17 7.89
N ILE A 478 -12.17 -35.54 6.93
CA ILE A 478 -12.15 -35.99 5.53
C ILE A 478 -11.50 -37.38 5.40
N PRO A 479 -10.31 -37.65 5.97
CA PRO A 479 -9.76 -39.01 6.01
C PRO A 479 -10.73 -40.05 6.61
N GLU A 480 -11.38 -39.73 7.73
CA GLU A 480 -12.40 -40.59 8.34
C GLU A 480 -13.56 -40.89 7.37
N LEU A 481 -14.04 -39.88 6.65
CA LEU A 481 -15.12 -40.02 5.67
C LEU A 481 -14.69 -40.85 4.45
N ILE A 482 -13.42 -40.77 4.02
CA ILE A 482 -12.86 -41.62 2.96
C ILE A 482 -12.85 -43.08 3.40
N GLU A 483 -12.33 -43.38 4.60
CA GLU A 483 -12.33 -44.76 5.11
C GLU A 483 -13.75 -45.29 5.27
N LYS A 484 -14.67 -44.47 5.82
CA LYS A 484 -16.07 -44.84 5.93
C LYS A 484 -16.69 -45.11 4.55
N THR A 485 -16.34 -44.32 3.54
CA THR A 485 -16.77 -44.57 2.16
C THR A 485 -16.25 -45.92 1.65
N ARG A 486 -15.01 -46.32 1.96
CA ARG A 486 -14.48 -47.65 1.63
C ARG A 486 -15.21 -48.77 2.34
N GLU A 487 -15.53 -48.60 3.62
CA GLU A 487 -16.31 -49.58 4.38
C GLU A 487 -17.68 -49.78 3.76
N VAL A 488 -18.42 -48.71 3.49
CA VAL A 488 -19.74 -48.80 2.84
C VAL A 488 -19.61 -49.41 1.45
N ALA A 489 -18.59 -49.02 0.67
CA ALA A 489 -18.41 -49.51 -0.69
C ALA A 489 -18.07 -51.02 -0.78
N ASN A 490 -17.33 -51.57 0.18
CA ASN A 490 -16.81 -52.95 0.12
C ASN A 490 -17.47 -53.92 1.11
N ASN A 491 -17.91 -53.45 2.28
CA ASN A 491 -18.36 -54.27 3.41
C ASN A 491 -19.81 -53.96 3.80
N ASP A 492 -20.47 -54.79 4.59
CA ASP A 492 -21.87 -54.59 5.01
C ASP A 492 -22.04 -53.45 6.05
N SER A 493 -21.56 -52.26 5.70
CA SER A 493 -21.66 -51.02 6.45
C SER A 493 -22.63 -50.06 5.76
N HIS A 494 -23.40 -49.32 6.55
CA HIS A 494 -24.38 -48.34 6.08
C HIS A 494 -24.01 -46.91 6.47
N LEU A 495 -24.65 -45.94 5.82
CA LEU A 495 -24.63 -44.54 6.22
C LEU A 495 -25.28 -44.34 7.59
N SER A 496 -24.67 -43.53 8.44
CA SER A 496 -25.11 -43.28 9.82
C SER A 496 -25.26 -41.80 10.17
N THR A 497 -24.64 -40.90 9.40
CA THR A 497 -24.67 -39.45 9.64
C THR A 497 -24.90 -38.65 8.35
N ASP A 498 -25.36 -37.41 8.50
CA ASP A 498 -25.61 -36.52 7.35
C ASP A 498 -24.30 -36.12 6.66
N GLU A 499 -23.20 -36.03 7.40
CA GLU A 499 -21.86 -35.74 6.87
C GLU A 499 -21.36 -36.88 5.97
N GLU A 500 -21.55 -38.13 6.41
CA GLU A 500 -21.26 -39.33 5.60
C GLU A 500 -22.11 -39.34 4.34
N PHE A 501 -23.41 -39.08 4.48
CA PHE A 501 -24.33 -38.98 3.34
C PHE A 501 -23.87 -37.95 2.32
N ALA A 502 -23.57 -36.73 2.75
CA ALA A 502 -23.16 -35.64 1.86
C ALA A 502 -21.82 -35.95 1.17
N PHE A 503 -20.85 -36.49 1.90
CA PHE A 503 -19.55 -36.87 1.34
C PHE A 503 -19.68 -37.98 0.28
N ILE A 504 -20.41 -39.05 0.60
CA ILE A 504 -20.62 -40.16 -0.35
C ILE A 504 -21.46 -39.69 -1.55
N ALA A 505 -22.43 -38.80 -1.36
CA ALA A 505 -23.15 -38.20 -2.47
C ALA A 505 -22.22 -37.43 -3.42
N GLY A 506 -21.24 -36.69 -2.89
CA GLY A 506 -20.19 -36.05 -3.68
C GLY A 506 -19.39 -37.05 -4.54
N GLN A 507 -18.99 -38.18 -3.95
CA GLN A 507 -18.28 -39.27 -4.66
C GLN A 507 -19.13 -39.90 -5.78
N VAL A 508 -20.42 -40.14 -5.51
CA VAL A 508 -21.38 -40.67 -6.50
C VAL A 508 -21.56 -39.69 -7.65
N ILE A 509 -21.73 -38.40 -7.35
CA ILE A 509 -21.89 -37.35 -8.38
C ILE A 509 -20.63 -37.24 -9.24
N TYR A 510 -19.44 -37.24 -8.62
CA TYR A 510 -18.17 -37.23 -9.36
C TYR A 510 -18.08 -38.40 -10.36
N PHE A 511 -18.39 -39.62 -9.91
CA PHE A 511 -18.42 -40.78 -10.80
C PHE A 511 -19.41 -40.59 -11.95
N LEU A 512 -20.63 -40.14 -11.68
CA LEU A 512 -21.65 -39.94 -12.71
C LEU A 512 -21.20 -38.93 -13.77
N LEU A 513 -20.69 -37.77 -13.34
CA LEU A 513 -20.25 -36.73 -14.25
C LEU A 513 -19.01 -37.15 -15.05
N SER A 514 -18.15 -38.00 -14.49
CA SER A 514 -17.01 -38.58 -15.21
C SER A 514 -17.40 -39.56 -16.34
N LYS A 515 -18.66 -40.04 -16.39
CA LYS A 515 -19.20 -40.87 -17.48
C LYS A 515 -19.71 -40.08 -18.69
N SER A 516 -19.68 -38.75 -18.63
CA SER A 516 -20.02 -37.93 -19.77
C SER A 516 -19.05 -38.20 -20.94
N GLU A 517 -19.59 -38.69 -22.06
CA GLU A 517 -18.87 -38.85 -23.35
C GLU A 517 -18.84 -37.55 -24.16
N ALA A 518 -19.62 -36.54 -23.77
CA ALA A 518 -19.54 -35.21 -24.35
C ALA A 518 -18.14 -34.65 -24.10
N GLY A 519 -17.56 -33.98 -25.11
CA GLY A 519 -16.17 -33.48 -25.09
C GLY A 519 -15.84 -32.47 -23.98
N GLU A 520 -16.81 -32.02 -23.18
CA GLU A 520 -16.63 -31.08 -22.08
C GLU A 520 -16.88 -31.78 -20.73
N LYS A 521 -15.80 -32.20 -20.07
CA LYS A 521 -15.82 -32.72 -18.70
C LYS A 521 -15.58 -31.55 -17.74
N SER A 522 -16.58 -30.70 -17.59
CA SER A 522 -16.51 -29.51 -16.73
C SER A 522 -17.09 -29.77 -15.34
N HIS A 523 -16.48 -29.18 -14.31
CA HIS A 523 -17.04 -29.14 -12.95
C HIS A 523 -18.32 -28.30 -12.85
N ALA A 524 -18.62 -27.42 -13.81
CA ALA A 524 -19.86 -26.63 -13.83
C ALA A 524 -21.13 -27.50 -13.89
N LEU A 525 -21.01 -28.76 -14.34
CA LEU A 525 -22.07 -29.76 -14.30
C LEU A 525 -22.51 -30.14 -12.87
N LEU A 526 -21.76 -29.74 -11.84
CA LEU A 526 -22.10 -29.93 -10.43
C LEU A 526 -23.21 -28.96 -9.97
N GLU A 527 -23.39 -27.82 -10.63
CA GLU A 527 -24.30 -26.72 -10.23
C GLU A 527 -25.75 -27.17 -9.94
N PRO A 528 -26.39 -28.04 -10.76
CA PRO A 528 -27.76 -28.49 -10.49
C PRO A 528 -27.94 -29.19 -9.14
N PHE A 529 -26.87 -29.77 -8.60
CA PHE A 529 -26.84 -30.44 -7.31
C PHE A 529 -26.64 -29.44 -6.16
N LEU A 530 -25.71 -28.48 -6.33
CA LEU A 530 -25.35 -27.49 -5.30
C LEU A 530 -26.51 -26.57 -4.95
N GLN A 531 -27.43 -26.32 -5.88
CA GLN A 531 -28.59 -25.45 -5.67
C GLN A 531 -29.73 -26.10 -4.86
N LYS A 532 -29.65 -27.40 -4.53
CA LYS A 532 -30.73 -28.11 -3.83
C LYS A 532 -30.60 -27.92 -2.33
N ALA A 533 -31.68 -27.48 -1.69
CA ALA A 533 -31.76 -27.37 -0.23
C ALA A 533 -32.41 -28.60 0.44
N LYS A 534 -33.24 -29.36 -0.29
CA LYS A 534 -34.00 -30.52 0.22
C LYS A 534 -33.44 -31.83 -0.30
N CYS A 535 -33.38 -32.84 0.57
CA CYS A 535 -32.86 -34.18 0.27
C CYS A 535 -33.56 -34.83 -0.93
N GLU A 536 -34.88 -34.78 -1.00
CA GLU A 536 -35.64 -35.47 -2.05
C GLU A 536 -35.37 -34.87 -3.44
N LEU A 537 -35.25 -33.54 -3.51
CA LEU A 537 -34.94 -32.86 -4.77
C LEU A 537 -33.52 -33.14 -5.23
N PHE A 538 -32.59 -33.26 -4.29
CA PHE A 538 -31.20 -33.62 -4.55
C PHE A 538 -31.06 -35.06 -5.03
N GLN A 539 -31.69 -36.02 -4.34
CA GLN A 539 -31.74 -37.42 -4.77
C GLN A 539 -32.42 -37.58 -6.13
N THR A 540 -33.47 -36.80 -6.41
CA THR A 540 -34.11 -36.77 -7.74
C THR A 540 -33.13 -36.32 -8.83
N ALA A 541 -32.30 -35.30 -8.55
CA ALA A 541 -31.27 -34.86 -9.49
C ALA A 541 -30.20 -35.94 -9.75
N ILE A 542 -29.78 -36.66 -8.70
CA ILE A 542 -28.87 -37.81 -8.83
C ILE A 542 -29.53 -38.92 -9.68
N ALA A 543 -30.77 -39.30 -9.38
CA ALA A 543 -31.49 -40.34 -10.10
C ALA A 543 -31.66 -40.01 -11.60
N ASN A 544 -31.99 -38.76 -11.92
CA ASN A 544 -32.08 -38.28 -13.30
C ASN A 544 -30.72 -38.35 -14.02
N THR A 545 -29.63 -38.11 -13.30
CA THR A 545 -28.26 -38.15 -13.84
C THR A 545 -27.80 -39.60 -14.06
N ILE A 546 -28.15 -40.52 -13.17
CA ILE A 546 -28.00 -41.97 -13.39
C ILE A 546 -28.75 -42.38 -14.65
N ALA A 547 -30.02 -41.98 -14.79
CA ALA A 547 -30.83 -42.31 -15.97
C ALA A 547 -30.21 -41.79 -17.28
N ARG A 548 -29.57 -40.61 -17.24
CA ARG A 548 -28.86 -40.01 -18.38
C ARG A 548 -27.63 -40.84 -18.78
N TYR A 549 -26.82 -41.26 -17.83
CA TYR A 549 -25.54 -41.96 -18.10
C TYR A 549 -25.60 -43.49 -17.99
N LYS A 550 -26.78 -44.08 -17.78
CA LYS A 550 -26.97 -45.52 -17.57
C LYS A 550 -26.34 -46.43 -18.63
N HIS A 551 -26.17 -45.95 -19.85
CA HIS A 551 -25.56 -46.70 -20.96
C HIS A 551 -24.04 -46.85 -20.82
N ALA A 552 -23.39 -45.94 -20.09
CA ALA A 552 -21.94 -45.92 -19.85
C ALA A 552 -21.55 -46.50 -18.47
N ILE A 553 -22.53 -46.95 -17.69
CA ILE A 553 -22.32 -47.56 -16.37
C ILE A 553 -22.35 -49.08 -16.54
N SER A 554 -21.24 -49.74 -16.19
CA SER A 554 -21.16 -51.21 -16.22
C SER A 554 -22.13 -51.82 -15.22
N PHE A 555 -22.89 -52.82 -15.64
CA PHE A 555 -23.86 -53.52 -14.81
C PHE A 555 -23.18 -54.52 -13.85
N GLY A 556 -23.33 -54.38 -12.52
CA GLY A 556 -22.83 -55.37 -11.54
C GLY A 556 -23.00 -54.97 -10.06
N LYS A 557 -22.49 -55.81 -9.13
CA LYS A 557 -22.38 -55.48 -7.68
C LYS A 557 -21.10 -54.66 -7.42
N GLY A 558 -21.00 -53.48 -8.02
CA GLY A 558 -19.86 -52.59 -7.87
C GLY A 558 -20.00 -51.63 -6.68
N ARG A 559 -18.90 -50.95 -6.37
CA ARG A 559 -18.87 -49.89 -5.35
C ARG A 559 -19.87 -48.77 -5.65
N PHE A 560 -20.03 -48.43 -6.94
CA PHE A 560 -20.95 -47.38 -7.38
C PHE A 560 -22.40 -47.69 -7.03
N GLU A 561 -22.90 -48.90 -7.35
CA GLU A 561 -24.28 -49.29 -7.10
C GLU A 561 -24.60 -49.26 -5.61
N LYS A 562 -23.66 -49.71 -4.79
CA LYS A 562 -23.81 -49.75 -3.33
C LYS A 562 -23.81 -48.36 -2.70
N LEU A 563 -22.87 -47.51 -3.07
CA LEU A 563 -22.86 -46.13 -2.58
C LEU A 563 -24.10 -45.36 -3.07
N SER A 564 -24.53 -45.62 -4.31
CA SER A 564 -25.75 -45.02 -4.86
C SER A 564 -27.02 -45.48 -4.14
N SER A 565 -27.11 -46.77 -3.76
CA SER A 565 -28.27 -47.28 -3.01
C SER A 565 -28.36 -46.64 -1.63
N GLU A 566 -27.23 -46.45 -0.95
CA GLU A 566 -27.17 -45.76 0.34
C GLU A 566 -27.59 -44.30 0.21
N VAL A 567 -27.01 -43.56 -0.76
CA VAL A 567 -27.33 -42.14 -0.99
C VAL A 567 -28.80 -41.94 -1.38
N LEU A 568 -29.36 -42.77 -2.26
CA LEU A 568 -30.76 -42.63 -2.69
C LEU A 568 -31.77 -43.13 -1.64
N GLY A 569 -31.32 -43.98 -0.70
CA GLY A 569 -32.13 -44.49 0.41
C GLY A 569 -32.09 -43.65 1.69
N TYR A 570 -31.06 -42.81 1.84
CA TYR A 570 -30.87 -41.98 3.04
C TYR A 570 -31.96 -40.93 3.20
N LYS A 571 -32.34 -40.60 4.44
CA LYS A 571 -33.36 -39.59 4.75
C LYS A 571 -32.82 -38.59 5.76
N THR A 572 -32.91 -37.31 5.43
CA THR A 572 -32.54 -36.23 6.35
C THR A 572 -33.44 -35.01 6.14
N ASN A 573 -33.67 -34.29 7.24
CA ASN A 573 -34.37 -33.00 7.23
C ASN A 573 -33.39 -31.81 7.31
N VAL A 574 -32.08 -32.08 7.36
CA VAL A 574 -31.07 -31.03 7.37
C VAL A 574 -31.08 -30.30 6.02
N ASN A 575 -30.92 -28.98 6.07
CA ASN A 575 -30.77 -28.19 4.86
C ASN A 575 -29.43 -28.56 4.21
N LEU A 576 -29.48 -29.05 2.96
CA LEU A 576 -28.27 -29.50 2.27
C LEU A 576 -27.24 -28.40 2.04
N GLN A 577 -27.65 -27.13 2.12
CA GLN A 577 -26.71 -26.00 2.09
C GLN A 577 -25.74 -26.02 3.29
N ASP A 578 -26.18 -26.54 4.44
CA ASP A 578 -25.34 -26.71 5.63
C ASP A 578 -24.36 -27.88 5.48
N LEU A 579 -24.63 -28.80 4.53
CA LEU A 579 -23.80 -29.97 4.22
C LEU A 579 -22.89 -29.77 3.01
N LEU A 580 -22.97 -28.60 2.36
CA LEU A 580 -22.20 -28.27 1.17
C LEU A 580 -20.69 -28.51 1.33
N PRO A 581 -20.03 -28.15 2.46
CA PRO A 581 -18.61 -28.44 2.67
C PRO A 581 -18.26 -29.93 2.54
N PHE A 582 -19.09 -30.81 3.11
CA PHE A 582 -18.88 -32.26 3.08
C PHE A 582 -19.10 -32.84 1.68
N MET A 583 -20.11 -32.34 0.97
CA MET A 583 -20.37 -32.72 -0.42
C MET A 583 -19.22 -32.31 -1.35
N LEU A 584 -18.71 -31.08 -1.23
CA LEU A 584 -17.56 -30.61 -2.01
C LEU A 584 -16.30 -31.42 -1.67
N ALA A 585 -16.07 -31.70 -0.38
CA ALA A 585 -14.97 -32.57 0.04
C ALA A 585 -15.07 -33.96 -0.60
N GLY A 586 -16.27 -34.55 -0.61
CA GLY A 586 -16.54 -35.83 -1.26
C GLY A 586 -16.31 -35.78 -2.77
N TYR A 587 -16.75 -34.72 -3.44
CA TYR A 587 -16.61 -34.60 -4.89
C TYR A 587 -15.16 -34.42 -5.35
N PHE A 588 -14.34 -33.65 -4.62
CA PHE A 588 -12.95 -33.36 -5.00
C PHE A 588 -11.90 -34.30 -4.40
N ALA A 589 -12.28 -35.14 -3.42
CA ALA A 589 -11.42 -36.19 -2.89
C ALA A 589 -11.14 -37.30 -3.90
N THR A 590 -10.08 -38.08 -3.64
CA THR A 590 -9.78 -39.29 -4.43
C THR A 590 -11.00 -40.22 -4.44
N SER A 591 -11.39 -40.67 -5.63
CA SER A 591 -12.62 -41.44 -5.76
C SER A 591 -12.44 -42.91 -5.35
N VAL A 592 -13.12 -43.31 -4.27
CA VAL A 592 -13.12 -44.71 -3.78
C VAL A 592 -13.72 -45.68 -4.81
N ILE A 593 -14.64 -45.19 -5.64
CA ILE A 593 -15.28 -45.98 -6.70
C ILE A 593 -14.25 -46.46 -7.74
N TYR A 594 -13.17 -45.69 -7.96
CA TYR A 594 -12.12 -46.00 -8.94
C TYR A 594 -10.91 -46.75 -8.37
N GLU A 595 -10.82 -46.97 -7.04
CA GLU A 595 -9.72 -47.73 -6.48
C GLU A 595 -9.77 -49.18 -6.99
N LYS A 596 -8.62 -49.78 -7.29
CA LYS A 596 -8.58 -51.19 -7.69
C LYS A 596 -9.04 -52.05 -6.50
N ALA A 597 -9.78 -53.13 -6.78
CA ALA A 597 -10.02 -54.14 -5.77
C ALA A 597 -8.67 -54.74 -5.38
N ASP A 598 -8.37 -54.80 -4.07
CA ASP A 598 -7.23 -55.57 -3.61
C ASP A 598 -7.39 -57.01 -4.10
N LYS A 599 -6.38 -57.49 -4.83
CA LYS A 599 -6.30 -58.91 -5.16
C LYS A 599 -6.05 -59.65 -3.85
N ASN A 600 -7.11 -60.16 -3.24
CA ASN A 600 -7.00 -61.21 -2.23
C ASN A 600 -6.34 -62.45 -2.85
#